data_AF-A0A9W8HW62-F1
#
_entry.id   AF-A0A9W8HW62-F1
#
_cell.length_a   1.000
_cell.length_b   1.000
_cell.length_c   1.000
_cell.angle_alpha   90.00
_cell.angle_beta   90.00
_cell.angle_gamma   90.00
#
_symmetry.space_group_name_H-M   'P 1'
#
loop_
_entity.id
_entity.type
_entity.pdbx_description
1 polymer ?
#
loop_
_entity_poly.entity_id
_entity_poly.type
_entity_poly.pdbx_seq_one_letter_code
_entity_poly.pdbx_strand_id
1 'polypeptide(L)'
;RRRWINSTIHNLLELLLVRDLCGTFCCSMHFLVLMDLLGNVILPSSVVFCYYLIVARCFGEPVALPLLLMALTFVLQGAMILVTTQRIGYIYWMLIYILAIPVWNLLMPLYAFWRFDDFSWGRTRPSDPALSKAAFITDDERLALEPIPLKRWRDWVRGNPAGLPPQPQS
;
A
#
# COMPACT_ATOMS: atom_id res chain seq x y z
N ARG A 1 6.27 -0.58 2.48
CA ARG A 1 5.23 0.49 2.36
C ARG A 1 4.69 0.64 0.93
N ARG A 2 5.54 0.80 -0.10
CA ARG A 2 5.11 0.81 -1.52
C ARG A 2 4.29 -0.43 -1.97
N ARG A 3 4.66 -1.62 -1.47
CA ARG A 3 3.98 -2.89 -1.79
C ARG A 3 2.50 -2.96 -1.40
N TRP A 4 2.13 -2.46 -0.22
CA TRP A 4 0.75 -2.59 0.22
C TRP A 4 -0.15 -1.66 -0.58
N ILE A 5 0.32 -0.47 -0.97
CA ILE A 5 -0.44 0.45 -1.84
C ILE A 5 -0.70 -0.19 -3.20
N ASN A 6 0.33 -0.77 -3.83
CA ASN A 6 0.14 -1.48 -5.11
C ASN A 6 -0.80 -2.69 -4.94
N SER A 7 -0.65 -3.43 -3.84
CA SER A 7 -1.54 -4.55 -3.53
C SER A 7 -2.97 -4.10 -3.23
N THR A 8 -3.21 -2.90 -2.65
CA THR A 8 -4.55 -2.35 -2.41
C THR A 8 -5.24 -2.02 -3.74
N ILE A 9 -4.56 -1.31 -4.64
CA ILE A 9 -5.13 -0.97 -5.95
C ILE A 9 -5.38 -2.24 -6.77
N HIS A 10 -4.41 -3.16 -6.84
CA HIS A 10 -4.57 -4.42 -7.55
C HIS A 10 -5.69 -5.29 -6.95
N ASN A 11 -5.76 -5.38 -5.62
CA ASN A 11 -6.80 -6.16 -4.92
C ASN A 11 -8.20 -5.56 -5.10
N LEU A 12 -8.34 -4.24 -4.98
CA LEU A 12 -9.63 -3.57 -5.20
C LEU A 12 -10.06 -3.67 -6.67
N LEU A 13 -9.12 -3.60 -7.61
CA LEU A 13 -9.39 -3.78 -9.04
C LEU A 13 -9.80 -5.23 -9.36
N GLU A 14 -9.12 -6.21 -8.78
CA GLU A 14 -9.44 -7.63 -8.93
C GLU A 14 -10.83 -7.94 -8.35
N LEU A 15 -11.16 -7.41 -7.17
CA LEU A 15 -12.49 -7.52 -6.56
C LEU A 15 -13.59 -6.82 -7.38
N LEU A 16 -13.26 -5.73 -8.08
CA LEU A 16 -14.18 -5.06 -8.99
C LEU A 16 -14.43 -5.86 -10.27
N LEU A 17 -13.44 -6.63 -10.73
CA LEU A 17 -13.51 -7.43 -11.96
C LEU A 17 -14.19 -8.79 -11.76
N VAL A 18 -14.23 -9.30 -10.53
CA VAL A 18 -14.98 -10.53 -10.17
C VAL A 18 -16.48 -10.25 -10.21
N ARG A 19 -17.21 -10.94 -11.09
CA ARG A 19 -18.64 -10.70 -11.37
C ARG A 19 -19.62 -11.37 -10.39
N ASP A 20 -19.13 -12.21 -9.47
CA ASP A 20 -19.95 -13.04 -8.58
C ASP A 20 -20.10 -12.48 -7.15
N LEU A 21 -20.23 -11.16 -6.97
CA LEU A 21 -20.60 -10.61 -5.65
C LEU A 21 -22.11 -10.43 -5.55
N CYS A 22 -22.65 -10.88 -4.42
CA CYS A 22 -24.05 -10.68 -4.08
C CYS A 22 -24.29 -9.21 -3.70
N GLY A 23 -25.19 -8.53 -4.40
CA GLY A 23 -25.55 -7.15 -4.09
C GLY A 23 -26.76 -6.66 -4.87
N THR A 24 -27.76 -6.14 -4.14
CA THR A 24 -28.91 -5.44 -4.72
C THR A 24 -28.55 -3.98 -5.02
N PHE A 25 -28.44 -3.63 -6.30
CA PHE A 25 -28.34 -2.26 -6.84
C PHE A 25 -27.40 -1.30 -6.06
N CYS A 26 -27.92 -0.22 -5.44
CA CYS A 26 -27.13 0.84 -4.78
C CYS A 26 -26.36 0.42 -3.52
N CYS A 27 -26.71 -0.71 -2.91
CA CYS A 27 -26.00 -1.26 -1.75
C CYS A 27 -25.10 -2.44 -2.15
N SER A 28 -24.78 -2.56 -3.46
CA SER A 28 -23.87 -3.59 -3.91
C SER A 28 -22.46 -3.31 -3.43
N MET A 29 -21.81 -4.35 -2.92
CA MET A 29 -20.40 -4.32 -2.52
C MET A 29 -19.49 -3.83 -3.67
N HIS A 30 -19.86 -4.09 -4.93
CA HIS A 30 -19.16 -3.54 -6.10
C HIS A 30 -19.20 -2.02 -6.22
N PHE A 31 -20.32 -1.38 -5.91
CA PHE A 31 -20.43 0.09 -5.99
C PHE A 31 -19.59 0.76 -4.91
N LEU A 32 -19.57 0.20 -3.70
CA LEU A 32 -18.71 0.68 -2.61
C LEU A 32 -17.23 0.52 -2.96
N VAL A 33 -16.83 -0.63 -3.54
CA VAL A 33 -15.45 -0.89 -3.99
C VAL A 33 -15.06 0.07 -5.12
N LEU A 34 -15.95 0.37 -6.07
CA LEU A 34 -15.70 1.36 -7.12
C LEU A 34 -15.51 2.77 -6.53
N MET A 35 -16.39 3.19 -5.62
CA MET A 35 -16.27 4.49 -4.95
C MET A 35 -14.98 4.61 -4.13
N ASP A 36 -14.55 3.53 -3.48
CA ASP A 36 -13.29 3.49 -2.74
C ASP A 36 -12.08 3.57 -3.68
N LEU A 37 -12.11 2.88 -4.83
CA LEU A 37 -11.08 3.00 -5.85
C LEU A 37 -10.99 4.43 -6.41
N LEU A 38 -12.14 5.05 -6.71
CA LEU A 38 -12.21 6.44 -7.14
C LEU A 38 -11.68 7.39 -6.07
N GLY A 39 -12.03 7.18 -4.81
CA GLY A 39 -11.54 7.98 -3.67
C GLY A 39 -10.01 7.99 -3.57
N ASN A 40 -9.38 6.83 -3.79
CA ASN A 40 -7.92 6.71 -3.79
C ASN A 40 -7.23 7.47 -4.93
N VAL A 41 -7.91 7.65 -6.07
CA VAL A 41 -7.42 8.44 -7.22
C VAL A 41 -7.74 9.93 -7.06
N ILE A 42 -8.89 10.26 -6.48
CA ILE A 42 -9.33 11.64 -6.27
C ILE A 42 -8.43 12.35 -5.26
N LEU A 43 -8.01 11.68 -4.17
CA LEU A 43 -7.15 12.29 -3.15
C LEU A 43 -5.89 12.96 -3.71
N PRO A 44 -5.00 12.27 -4.47
CA PRO A 44 -3.82 12.92 -5.06
C PRO A 44 -4.19 13.97 -6.13
N SER A 45 -5.29 13.76 -6.87
CA SER A 45 -5.78 14.72 -7.86
C SER A 45 -6.22 16.05 -7.22
N SER A 46 -6.94 15.98 -6.09
CA SER A 46 -7.39 17.17 -5.34
C SER A 46 -6.21 18.01 -4.85
N VAL A 47 -5.09 17.38 -4.47
CA VAL A 47 -3.88 18.10 -4.02
C VAL A 47 -3.22 18.87 -5.18
N VAL A 48 -3.18 18.29 -6.38
CA VAL A 48 -2.68 18.98 -7.59
C VAL A 48 -3.56 20.17 -7.94
N PHE A 49 -4.89 20.01 -7.89
CA PHE A 49 -5.84 21.08 -8.14
C PHE A 49 -5.73 22.23 -7.12
N CYS A 50 -5.53 21.89 -5.84
CA CYS A 50 -5.26 22.85 -4.78
C CYS A 50 -4.04 23.72 -5.10
N TYR A 51 -2.92 23.11 -5.51
CA TYR A 51 -1.72 23.85 -5.90
C TYR A 51 -1.95 24.74 -7.13
N TYR A 52 -2.65 24.21 -8.15
CA TYR A 52 -2.99 24.96 -9.35
C TYR A 52 -3.80 26.24 -9.03
N LEU A 53 -4.82 26.15 -8.18
CA LEU A 53 -5.64 27.30 -7.80
C LEU A 53 -4.84 28.37 -7.02
N ILE A 54 -3.90 27.95 -6.18
CA ILE A 54 -3.01 28.88 -5.47
C ILE A 54 -2.13 29.64 -6.47
N VAL A 55 -1.52 28.94 -7.42
CA VAL A 55 -0.69 29.53 -8.47
C VAL A 55 -1.51 30.47 -9.37
N ALA A 56 -2.69 30.03 -9.82
CA ALA A 56 -3.60 30.86 -10.62
C ALA A 56 -4.04 32.14 -9.87
N ARG A 57 -4.27 32.04 -8.55
CA ARG A 57 -4.57 33.21 -7.71
C ARG A 57 -3.40 34.19 -7.65
N CYS A 58 -2.17 33.70 -7.58
CA CYS A 58 -0.95 34.53 -7.61
C CYS A 58 -0.78 35.27 -8.95
N PHE A 59 -1.23 34.69 -10.06
CA PHE A 59 -1.22 35.32 -11.39
C PHE A 59 -2.39 36.30 -11.63
N GLY A 60 -3.27 36.50 -10.65
CA GLY A 60 -4.34 37.51 -10.71
C GLY A 60 -5.68 37.02 -11.27
N GLU A 61 -5.83 35.72 -11.53
CA GLU A 61 -7.11 35.14 -11.97
C GLU A 61 -8.18 35.26 -10.87
N PRO A 62 -9.47 35.49 -11.22
CA PRO A 62 -10.58 35.62 -10.27
C PRO A 62 -11.03 34.26 -9.68
N VAL A 63 -10.10 33.44 -9.22
CA VAL A 63 -10.34 32.11 -8.60
C VAL A 63 -10.58 32.17 -7.09
N ALA A 64 -11.05 33.33 -6.58
CA ALA A 64 -11.23 33.55 -5.14
C ALA A 64 -12.33 32.67 -4.53
N LEU A 65 -13.42 32.41 -5.27
CA LEU A 65 -14.56 31.63 -4.77
C LEU A 65 -14.21 30.14 -4.55
N PRO A 66 -13.63 29.40 -5.54
CA PRO A 66 -13.20 28.02 -5.32
C PRO A 66 -12.16 27.87 -4.20
N LEU A 67 -11.23 28.81 -4.09
CA LEU A 67 -10.17 28.79 -3.08
C LEU A 67 -10.73 29.03 -1.67
N LEU A 68 -11.72 29.92 -1.53
CA LEU A 68 -12.45 30.14 -0.27
C LEU A 68 -13.23 28.89 0.15
N LEU A 69 -13.99 28.28 -0.77
CA LEU A 69 -14.76 27.07 -0.49
C LEU A 69 -13.86 25.89 -0.06
N MET A 70 -12.69 25.76 -0.70
CA MET A 70 -11.69 24.76 -0.36
C MET A 70 -11.05 25.05 1.01
N ALA A 71 -10.72 26.32 1.30
CA ALA A 71 -10.21 26.70 2.62
C ALA A 71 -11.23 26.41 3.74
N LEU A 72 -12.52 26.71 3.51
CA LEU A 72 -13.59 26.49 4.48
C LEU A 72 -13.76 24.99 4.80
N THR A 73 -13.71 24.12 3.79
CA THR A 73 -13.85 22.67 3.99
C THR A 73 -12.67 22.09 4.78
N PHE A 74 -11.44 22.50 4.51
CA PHE A 74 -10.27 22.07 5.31
C PHE A 74 -10.30 22.61 6.75
N VAL A 75 -10.67 23.89 6.94
CA VAL A 75 -10.79 24.50 8.28
C VAL A 75 -11.87 23.78 9.09
N LEU A 76 -13.00 23.45 8.48
CA LEU A 76 -14.09 22.72 9.14
C LEU A 76 -13.65 21.31 9.58
N GLN A 77 -12.94 20.59 8.71
CA GLN A 77 -12.37 19.27 9.02
C GLN A 77 -11.35 19.35 10.16
N GLY A 78 -10.45 20.34 10.13
CA GLY A 78 -9.46 20.57 11.17
C GLY A 78 -10.08 20.97 12.51
N ALA A 79 -11.13 21.80 12.49
CA ALA A 79 -11.87 22.21 13.67
C ALA A 79 -12.57 21.01 14.34
N MET A 80 -13.15 20.10 13.57
CA MET A 80 -13.79 18.89 14.09
C MET A 80 -12.80 17.98 14.84
N ILE A 81 -11.57 17.85 14.31
CA ILE A 81 -10.51 17.07 14.94
C ILE A 81 -10.00 17.75 16.23
N LEU A 82 -9.83 19.07 16.21
CA LEU A 82 -9.37 19.84 17.36
C LEU A 82 -10.36 19.80 18.52
N VAL A 83 -11.66 19.95 18.24
CA VAL A 83 -12.72 19.90 19.27
C VAL A 83 -12.78 18.52 19.94
N THR A 84 -12.51 17.45 19.19
CA THR A 84 -12.54 16.07 19.70
C THR A 84 -11.36 15.77 20.65
N THR A 85 -10.23 16.47 20.51
CA THR A 85 -8.98 16.18 21.24
C THR A 85 -8.71 17.18 22.37
N GLN A 86 -9.50 17.10 23.44
CA GLN A 86 -9.50 18.11 24.52
C GLN A 86 -8.35 18.05 25.55
N ARG A 87 -7.28 17.26 25.36
CA ARG A 87 -6.11 17.32 26.28
C ARG A 87 -4.91 18.03 25.68
N ILE A 88 -4.35 18.96 26.45
CA ILE A 88 -3.20 19.82 26.07
C ILE A 88 -1.99 19.01 25.57
N GLY A 89 -1.66 17.88 26.20
CA GLY A 89 -0.58 16.99 25.75
C GLY A 89 -0.82 16.40 24.36
N TYR A 90 -2.07 16.05 24.03
CA TYR A 90 -2.43 15.58 22.70
C TYR A 90 -2.44 16.71 21.68
N ILE A 91 -2.74 17.95 22.08
CA ILE A 91 -2.70 19.11 21.17
C ILE A 91 -1.27 19.38 20.67
N TYR A 92 -0.25 19.29 21.54
CA TYR A 92 1.15 19.42 21.13
C TYR A 92 1.56 18.35 20.10
N TRP A 93 1.27 17.08 20.40
CA TRP A 93 1.54 15.97 19.49
C TRP A 93 0.71 16.07 18.19
N MET A 94 -0.51 16.59 18.26
CA MET A 94 -1.36 16.84 17.11
C MET A 94 -0.81 17.96 16.23
N LEU A 95 -0.16 18.99 16.78
CA LEU A 95 0.47 20.04 15.99
C LEU A 95 1.67 19.52 15.20
N ILE A 96 2.50 18.66 15.82
CA ILE A 96 3.56 17.91 15.11
C ILE A 96 2.95 17.02 14.02
N TYR A 97 1.82 16.36 14.32
CA TYR A 97 1.11 15.53 13.35
C TYR A 97 0.59 16.36 12.16
N ILE A 98 -0.04 17.52 12.39
CA ILE A 98 -0.55 18.43 11.35
C ILE A 98 0.58 18.92 10.45
N LEU A 99 1.75 19.25 10.99
CA LEU A 99 2.91 19.64 10.19
C LEU A 99 3.43 18.48 9.33
N ALA A 100 3.26 17.24 9.77
CA ALA A 100 3.67 16.06 9.03
C ALA A 100 2.62 15.58 8.01
N ILE A 101 1.33 15.93 8.16
CA ILE A 101 0.24 15.64 7.21
C ILE A 101 0.57 16.05 5.76
N PRO A 102 1.04 17.28 5.44
CA PRO A 102 1.33 17.67 4.06
C PRO A 102 2.48 16.85 3.47
N VAL A 103 3.48 16.48 4.28
CA VAL A 103 4.58 15.59 3.86
C VAL A 103 4.03 14.18 3.55
N TRP A 104 3.14 13.68 4.39
CA TRP A 104 2.51 12.37 4.20
C TRP A 104 1.51 12.32 3.04
N ASN A 105 0.81 13.42 2.73
CA ASN A 105 -0.22 13.46 1.68
C ASN A 105 0.31 13.88 0.30
N LEU A 106 1.38 14.67 0.23
CA LEU A 106 1.95 15.10 -1.06
C LEU A 106 3.16 14.24 -1.43
N LEU A 107 4.14 14.16 -0.54
CA LEU A 107 5.46 13.62 -0.88
C LEU A 107 5.43 12.11 -1.08
N MET A 108 4.70 11.40 -0.21
CA MET A 108 4.62 9.94 -0.26
C MET A 108 3.79 9.41 -1.44
N PRO A 109 2.59 9.95 -1.76
CA PRO A 109 1.84 9.55 -2.94
C PRO A 109 2.55 9.93 -4.24
N LEU A 110 3.16 11.12 -4.32
CA LEU A 110 3.92 11.54 -5.51
C LEU A 110 5.15 10.66 -5.73
N TYR A 111 5.89 10.33 -4.67
CA TYR A 111 7.02 9.42 -4.74
C TYR A 111 6.59 7.98 -5.11
N ALA A 112 5.43 7.53 -4.63
CA ALA A 112 4.88 6.23 -5.01
C ALA A 112 4.46 6.20 -6.48
N PHE A 113 3.87 7.28 -7.00
CA PHE A 113 3.48 7.41 -8.41
C PHE A 113 4.70 7.45 -9.33
N TRP A 114 5.72 8.24 -8.99
CA TRP A 114 6.96 8.33 -9.76
C TRP A 114 7.72 7.00 -9.82
N ARG A 115 7.48 6.11 -8.86
CA ARG A 115 8.15 4.82 -8.72
C ARG A 115 7.20 3.63 -8.80
N PHE A 116 6.03 3.85 -9.41
CA PHE A 116 5.00 2.84 -9.57
C PHE A 116 5.43 1.75 -10.57
N ASP A 117 6.32 2.10 -11.51
CA ASP A 117 6.81 1.24 -12.58
C ASP A 117 8.15 0.53 -12.27
N ASP A 118 8.75 0.77 -11.09
CA ASP A 118 10.00 0.11 -10.70
C ASP A 118 9.73 -1.35 -10.27
N PHE A 119 9.59 -2.25 -11.24
CA PHE A 119 9.46 -3.71 -11.06
C PHE A 119 10.74 -4.40 -10.56
N SER A 120 11.78 -3.64 -10.17
CA SER A 120 13.08 -4.20 -9.72
C SER A 120 12.98 -5.01 -8.43
N TRP A 121 11.92 -4.82 -7.65
CA TRP A 121 11.72 -5.50 -6.37
C TRP A 121 10.92 -6.82 -6.46
N GLY A 122 10.32 -7.11 -7.62
CA GLY A 122 9.64 -8.38 -7.93
C GLY A 122 10.49 -9.36 -8.75
N ARG A 123 11.69 -8.95 -9.16
CA ARG A 123 12.67 -9.84 -9.78
C ARG A 123 13.38 -10.64 -8.68
N THR A 124 12.76 -11.72 -8.23
CA THR A 124 13.44 -12.76 -7.44
C THR A 124 14.51 -13.52 -8.26
N ARG A 125 14.74 -13.12 -9.51
CA ARG A 125 15.94 -13.45 -10.27
C ARG A 125 16.46 -12.19 -10.97
N PRO A 126 17.60 -11.62 -10.53
CA PRO A 126 18.34 -10.70 -11.37
C PRO A 126 18.67 -11.45 -12.66
N SER A 127 18.13 -11.00 -13.79
CA SER A 127 18.61 -11.40 -15.11
C SER A 127 19.94 -10.69 -15.38
N ASP A 128 20.89 -10.84 -14.46
CA ASP A 128 22.26 -10.38 -14.62
C ASP A 128 22.98 -11.48 -15.42
N PRO A 129 23.43 -11.21 -16.67
CA PRO A 129 24.18 -12.19 -17.43
C PRO A 129 25.53 -12.54 -16.78
N ALA A 130 25.99 -11.75 -15.81
CA ALA A 130 27.18 -12.04 -14.99
C ALA A 130 26.91 -13.00 -13.82
N LEU A 131 25.67 -13.07 -13.31
CA LEU A 131 25.26 -13.95 -12.21
C LEU A 131 24.63 -15.28 -12.70
N SER A 132 24.44 -15.44 -14.01
CA SER A 132 23.95 -16.70 -14.59
C SER A 132 24.96 -17.85 -14.50
N LYS A 133 26.26 -17.55 -14.36
CA LYS A 133 27.31 -18.57 -14.19
C LYS A 133 27.54 -19.00 -12.74
N ALA A 134 27.13 -18.20 -11.76
CA ALA A 134 27.36 -18.48 -10.34
C ALA A 134 26.10 -18.99 -9.61
N ALA A 135 24.90 -18.82 -10.19
CA ALA A 135 23.63 -19.21 -9.58
C ALA A 135 22.90 -20.34 -10.35
N PHE A 136 23.53 -20.92 -11.37
CA PHE A 136 23.15 -22.25 -11.82
C PHE A 136 23.92 -23.21 -10.93
N ILE A 137 23.26 -23.72 -9.88
CA ILE A 137 23.65 -24.99 -9.28
C ILE A 137 23.71 -25.94 -10.47
N THR A 138 24.91 -26.28 -10.94
CA THR A 138 25.09 -27.34 -11.92
C THR A 138 24.35 -28.56 -11.38
N ASP A 139 23.68 -29.35 -12.23
CA ASP A 139 22.92 -30.52 -11.74
C ASP A 139 23.77 -31.42 -10.82
N ASP A 140 25.10 -31.39 -10.98
CA ASP A 140 26.11 -31.99 -10.11
C ASP A 140 26.14 -31.47 -8.65
N GLU A 141 25.92 -30.17 -8.39
CA GLU A 141 25.84 -29.61 -7.01
C GLU A 141 24.45 -29.80 -6.38
N ARG A 142 23.39 -29.96 -7.20
CA ARG A 142 22.04 -30.28 -6.71
C ARG A 142 21.96 -31.71 -6.16
N LEU A 143 22.86 -32.58 -6.63
CA LEU A 143 23.10 -33.94 -6.13
C LEU A 143 23.96 -33.99 -4.86
N ALA A 144 24.62 -32.89 -4.48
CA ALA A 144 25.46 -32.81 -3.27
C ALA A 144 24.73 -32.26 -2.04
N LEU A 145 23.51 -31.74 -2.20
CA LEU A 145 22.62 -31.45 -1.08
C LEU A 145 22.07 -32.78 -0.57
N GLU A 146 22.29 -33.08 0.72
CA GLU A 146 21.70 -34.24 1.36
C GLU A 146 20.21 -34.34 1.00
N PRO A 147 19.72 -35.53 0.63
CA PRO A 147 18.34 -35.70 0.21
C PRO A 147 17.44 -35.24 1.35
N ILE A 148 16.70 -34.15 1.11
CA ILE A 148 15.67 -33.66 2.03
C ILE A 148 14.79 -34.86 2.36
N PRO A 149 14.73 -35.32 3.63
CA PRO A 149 14.04 -36.55 3.95
C PRO A 149 12.54 -36.35 3.67
N LEU A 150 12.09 -36.90 2.55
CA LEU A 150 10.68 -36.90 2.13
C LEU A 150 9.92 -37.93 2.98
N LYS A 151 9.73 -37.62 4.26
CA LYS A 151 8.90 -38.44 5.14
C LYS A 151 7.45 -38.00 5.00
N ARG A 152 6.57 -38.91 4.59
CA ARG A 152 5.12 -38.63 4.61
C ARG A 152 4.67 -38.42 6.06
N TRP A 153 3.73 -37.51 6.29
CA TRP A 153 3.24 -37.17 7.64
C TRP A 153 2.87 -38.40 8.48
N ARG A 154 2.17 -39.38 7.88
CA ARG A 154 1.81 -40.64 8.56
C ARG A 154 3.00 -41.46 9.03
N ASP A 155 4.11 -41.43 8.29
CA ASP A 155 5.34 -42.13 8.63
C ASP A 155 6.10 -41.36 9.72
N TRP A 156 6.00 -40.03 9.74
CA TRP A 156 6.53 -39.19 10.81
C TRP A 156 5.83 -39.44 12.14
N VAL A 157 4.50 -39.42 12.17
CA VAL A 157 3.69 -39.68 13.38
C VAL A 157 3.94 -41.07 13.94
N ARG A 158 4.05 -42.10 13.09
CA ARG A 158 4.37 -43.46 13.53
C ARG A 158 5.75 -43.59 14.18
N GLY A 159 6.73 -42.81 13.71
CA GLY A 159 8.08 -42.80 14.27
C GLY A 159 8.28 -41.82 15.42
N ASN A 160 7.28 -41.00 15.76
CA ASN A 160 7.39 -39.96 16.78
C ASN A 160 6.06 -39.81 17.55
N PRO A 161 5.66 -40.83 18.33
CA PRO A 161 4.38 -40.82 19.05
C PRO A 161 4.31 -39.74 20.14
N ALA A 162 5.46 -39.19 20.56
CA ALA A 162 5.55 -38.13 21.56
C ALA A 162 5.41 -36.70 20.99
N GLY A 163 5.38 -36.53 19.67
CA GLY A 163 5.18 -35.23 19.02
C GLY A 163 6.30 -34.20 19.21
N LEU A 164 7.48 -34.63 19.67
CA LEU A 164 8.63 -33.74 19.90
C LEU A 164 9.25 -33.29 18.56
N PRO A 165 9.71 -32.04 18.41
CA PRO A 165 10.36 -31.59 17.18
C PRO A 165 11.62 -32.43 16.90
N PRO A 166 11.93 -32.73 15.63
CA PRO A 166 13.14 -33.47 15.28
C PRO A 166 14.38 -32.67 15.69
N GLN A 167 15.30 -33.31 16.41
CA GLN A 167 16.61 -32.74 16.72
C GLN A 167 17.43 -32.65 15.43
N PRO A 168 18.17 -31.55 15.20
CA PRO A 168 19.03 -31.43 14.02
C PRO A 168 20.09 -32.54 14.07
N GLN A 169 20.18 -33.31 12.98
CA GLN A 169 21.26 -34.27 12.78
C GLN A 169 22.51 -33.46 12.40
N SER A 170 23.57 -33.60 13.19
CA SER A 170 24.88 -32.97 12.99
C SER A 170 25.65 -33.59 11.85
#